data_AF-A0A6L4Y5V1-F1
#
_entry.id   AF-A0A6L4Y5V1-F1
#
_cell.length_a   1.000
_cell.length_b   1.000
_cell.length_c   1.000
_cell.angle_alpha   90.00
_cell.angle_beta   90.00
_cell.angle_gamma   90.00
#
_symmetry.space_group_name_H-M   'P 1'
#
loop_
_entity.id
_entity.type
_entity.pdbx_description
1 polymer ?
#
loop_
_entity_poly.entity_id
_entity_poly.type
_entity_poly.pdbx_seq_one_letter_code
_entity_poly.pdbx_strand_id
1 'polypeptide(L)'
;MNTQLKEIERVWPEIRNVFSVPHNEKDYNKLVSLLDVLIDEVGDNESHPLASLMETIGTLVETYEAHNIPEIKGNPIDTLKALMEEHGLKQSDMSEIGSQGVVSEILTGKRQ
;
A
#
# COMPACT_ATOMS: atom_id res chain seq x y z
N MET A 1 16.85 36.21 -8.47
CA MET A 1 16.26 35.28 -7.49
C MET A 1 14.89 34.88 -8.04
N ASN A 2 14.68 33.58 -8.30
CA ASN A 2 13.48 33.07 -8.97
C ASN A 2 12.23 33.43 -8.13
N THR A 3 11.23 34.09 -8.72
CA THR A 3 10.00 34.53 -8.03
C THR A 3 9.27 33.35 -7.38
N GLN A 4 9.28 32.17 -8.02
CA GLN A 4 8.70 30.95 -7.46
C GLN A 4 9.41 30.51 -6.17
N LEU A 5 10.74 30.62 -6.12
CA LEU A 5 11.52 30.24 -4.94
C LEU A 5 11.18 31.11 -3.73
N LYS A 6 10.95 32.42 -3.94
CA LYS A 6 10.51 33.33 -2.87
C LYS A 6 9.14 32.96 -2.31
N GLU A 7 8.23 32.55 -3.17
CA GLU A 7 6.89 32.12 -2.74
C GLU A 7 6.96 30.82 -1.94
N ILE A 8 7.77 29.85 -2.40
CA ILE A 8 8.01 28.60 -1.66
C ILE A 8 8.65 28.90 -0.32
N GLU A 9 9.75 29.68 -0.26
CA GLU A 9 10.42 30.06 1.00
C GLU A 9 9.46 30.68 2.02
N ARG A 10 8.46 31.44 1.55
CA ARG A 10 7.43 32.05 2.40
C ARG A 10 6.46 31.04 3.00
N VAL A 11 6.06 30.02 2.24
CA VAL A 11 5.04 29.03 2.66
C VAL A 11 5.68 27.79 3.30
N TRP A 12 6.94 27.50 2.98
CA TRP A 12 7.66 26.29 3.38
C TRP A 12 7.65 26.02 4.88
N PRO A 13 7.84 27.00 5.79
CA PRO A 13 7.81 26.74 7.23
C PRO A 13 6.52 26.07 7.73
N GLU A 14 5.38 26.37 7.10
CA GLU A 14 4.07 25.85 7.48
C GLU A 14 3.87 24.41 6.98
N ILE A 15 4.46 24.06 5.83
CA ILE A 15 4.19 22.79 5.14
C ILE A 15 5.33 21.77 5.24
N ARG A 16 6.54 22.19 5.62
CA ARG A 16 7.76 21.35 5.60
C ARG A 16 7.67 20.05 6.41
N ASN A 17 6.77 19.98 7.40
CA ASN A 17 6.61 18.81 8.26
C ASN A 17 5.86 17.67 7.56
N VAL A 18 5.26 17.96 6.40
CA VAL A 18 4.48 17.02 5.60
C VAL A 18 5.25 16.60 4.34
N PHE A 19 6.13 17.46 3.84
CA PHE A 19 6.87 17.26 2.58
C PHE A 19 8.31 16.77 2.80
N SER A 20 8.46 15.64 3.49
CA SER A 20 9.73 14.91 3.60
C SER A 20 9.50 13.43 3.85
N VAL A 21 10.44 12.60 3.41
CA VAL A 21 10.43 11.17 3.75
C VAL A 21 10.51 11.05 5.28
N PRO A 22 9.63 10.27 5.93
CA PRO A 22 9.74 10.02 7.35
C PRO A 22 11.09 9.44 7.73
N HIS A 23 11.64 9.85 8.88
CA HIS A 23 12.90 9.29 9.39
C HIS A 23 12.72 8.47 10.68
N ASN A 24 11.48 8.40 11.18
CA ASN A 24 11.12 7.66 12.38
C ASN A 24 9.63 7.31 12.33
N GLU A 25 9.23 6.35 13.16
CA GLU A 25 7.86 5.83 13.23
C GLU A 25 6.82 6.91 13.54
N LYS A 26 7.17 7.91 14.36
CA LYS A 26 6.26 9.00 14.72
C LYS A 26 5.92 9.86 13.50
N ASP A 27 6.91 10.19 12.68
CA ASP A 27 6.70 10.99 11.47
C ASP A 27 5.99 10.17 10.39
N TYR A 28 6.29 8.87 10.31
CA TYR A 28 5.58 7.93 9.46
C TYR A 28 4.08 7.86 9.79
N ASN A 29 3.74 7.63 11.06
CA ASN A 29 2.35 7.53 11.51
C ASN A 29 1.54 8.83 11.25
N LYS A 30 2.20 10.00 11.31
CA LYS A 30 1.56 11.27 10.95
C LYS A 30 1.22 11.33 9.46
N LEU A 31 2.13 10.91 8.59
CA LEU A 31 1.88 10.91 7.14
C LEU A 31 0.82 9.87 6.77
N VAL A 32 0.83 8.69 7.39
CA VAL A 32 -0.23 7.68 7.21
C VAL A 32 -1.59 8.25 7.64
N SER A 33 -1.67 8.86 8.82
CA SER A 33 -2.93 9.47 9.29
C SER A 33 -3.42 10.59 8.36
N LEU A 34 -2.50 11.35 7.76
CA LEU A 34 -2.85 12.37 6.78
C LEU A 34 -3.32 11.74 5.46
N LEU A 35 -2.67 10.66 5.02
CA LEU A 35 -3.05 9.92 3.82
C LEU A 35 -4.46 9.35 3.95
N ASP A 36 -4.81 8.79 5.11
CA ASP A 36 -6.17 8.30 5.40
C ASP A 36 -7.23 9.40 5.21
N VAL A 37 -6.97 10.59 5.76
CA VAL A 37 -7.87 11.75 5.60
C VAL A 37 -7.94 12.21 4.15
N LEU A 38 -6.83 12.15 3.41
CA LEU A 38 -6.81 12.50 1.99
C LEU A 38 -7.59 11.49 1.14
N ILE A 39 -7.54 10.20 1.47
CA ILE A 39 -8.32 9.17 0.79
C ILE A 39 -9.82 9.41 0.99
N ASP A 40 -10.24 9.72 2.22
CA ASP A 40 -11.64 10.03 2.52
C ASP A 40 -12.13 11.31 1.80
N GLU A 41 -11.28 12.33 1.70
CA GLU A 41 -11.63 13.61 1.07
C GLU A 41 -11.61 13.55 -0.47
N VAL A 42 -10.59 12.91 -1.05
CA VAL A 42 -10.45 12.77 -2.52
C VAL A 42 -11.46 11.75 -3.06
N GLY A 43 -11.64 10.63 -2.36
CA GLY A 43 -12.47 9.51 -2.79
C GLY A 43 -12.14 9.05 -4.21
N ASP A 44 -13.18 8.80 -5.02
CA ASP A 44 -13.04 8.37 -6.42
C ASP A 44 -12.82 9.55 -7.41
N ASN A 45 -12.60 10.77 -6.92
CA ASN A 45 -12.44 11.94 -7.79
C ASN A 45 -10.97 12.18 -8.15
N GLU A 46 -10.52 11.57 -9.25
CA GLU A 46 -9.16 11.76 -9.77
C GLU A 46 -8.82 13.23 -10.14
N SER A 47 -9.83 14.07 -10.39
CA SER A 47 -9.63 15.50 -10.69
C SER A 47 -9.63 16.39 -9.44
N HIS A 48 -9.66 15.81 -8.24
CA HIS A 48 -9.68 16.57 -6.99
C HIS A 48 -8.40 17.41 -6.83
N PRO A 49 -8.47 18.66 -6.35
CA PRO A 49 -7.29 19.51 -6.17
C PRO A 49 -6.22 18.92 -5.24
N LEU A 50 -6.60 18.01 -4.34
CA LEU A 50 -5.70 17.32 -3.42
C LEU A 50 -5.22 15.95 -3.94
N ALA A 51 -5.65 15.49 -5.13
CA ALA A 51 -5.25 14.19 -5.66
C ALA A 51 -3.72 14.10 -5.83
N SER A 52 -3.07 15.14 -6.35
CA SER A 52 -1.61 15.18 -6.47
C SER A 52 -0.89 15.23 -5.12
N LEU A 53 -1.53 15.78 -4.09
CA LEU A 53 -1.01 15.76 -2.73
C LEU A 53 -1.09 14.34 -2.16
N MET A 54 -2.24 13.67 -2.30
CA MET A 54 -2.44 12.28 -1.89
C MET A 54 -1.39 11.35 -2.52
N GLU A 55 -1.17 11.48 -3.83
CA GLU A 55 -0.10 10.74 -4.55
C GLU A 55 1.27 11.01 -3.92
N THR A 56 1.62 12.29 -3.72
CA THR A 56 2.92 12.68 -3.14
C THR A 56 3.13 12.07 -1.75
N ILE A 57 2.12 12.16 -0.87
CA ILE A 57 2.22 11.59 0.49
C ILE A 57 2.31 10.07 0.45
N GLY A 58 1.56 9.41 -0.43
CA GLY A 58 1.65 7.98 -0.66
C GLY A 58 3.07 7.54 -1.01
N THR A 59 3.75 8.24 -1.93
CA THR A 59 5.14 7.94 -2.28
C THR A 59 6.11 8.12 -1.10
N LEU A 60 5.90 9.13 -0.25
CA LEU A 60 6.75 9.35 0.93
C LEU A 60 6.57 8.24 1.98
N VAL A 61 5.34 7.78 2.18
CA VAL A 61 4.99 6.64 3.04
C VAL A 61 5.65 5.37 2.51
N GLU A 62 5.41 5.03 1.23
CA GLU A 62 5.99 3.85 0.56
C GLU A 62 7.53 3.83 0.66
N THR A 63 8.17 4.99 0.45
CA THR A 63 9.63 5.12 0.58
C THR A 63 10.10 4.77 1.99
N TYR A 64 9.38 5.15 3.03
CA TYR A 64 9.73 4.75 4.40
C TYR A 64 9.53 3.26 4.62
N GLU A 65 8.39 2.71 4.20
CA GLU A 65 8.06 1.29 4.38
C GLU A 65 9.09 0.39 3.71
N ALA A 66 9.49 0.68 2.47
CA ALA A 66 10.46 -0.11 1.71
C ALA A 66 11.81 -0.30 2.45
N HIS A 67 12.21 0.65 3.29
CA HIS A 67 13.47 0.59 4.04
C HIS A 67 13.32 0.06 5.47
N ASN A 68 12.13 0.18 6.08
CA ASN A 68 11.94 -0.03 7.51
C ASN A 68 10.98 -1.19 7.84
N ILE A 69 10.08 -1.53 6.92
CA ILE A 69 9.11 -2.59 7.08
C ILE A 69 9.55 -3.76 6.19
N PRO A 70 9.80 -4.95 6.76
CA PRO A 70 10.07 -6.13 5.95
C PRO A 70 8.88 -6.37 5.02
N GLU A 71 9.14 -6.60 3.74
CA GLU A 71 8.11 -7.12 2.85
C GLU A 71 7.44 -8.33 3.51
N ILE A 72 6.12 -8.30 3.59
CA ILE A 72 5.35 -9.47 3.98
C ILE A 72 5.61 -10.50 2.89
N LYS A 73 6.50 -11.44 3.16
CA LYS A 73 6.62 -12.66 2.37
C LYS A 73 5.38 -13.50 2.64
N GLY A 74 4.28 -13.13 1.99
CA GLY A 74 3.09 -13.97 1.94
C GLY A 74 3.48 -15.29 1.32
N ASN A 75 3.09 -16.38 1.94
CA ASN A 75 3.17 -17.69 1.30
C ASN A 75 1.90 -17.82 0.45
N PRO A 76 1.99 -17.83 -0.90
CA PRO A 76 0.80 -17.89 -1.76
C PRO A 76 -0.09 -19.09 -1.46
N ILE A 77 0.50 -20.18 -0.95
CA ILE A 77 -0.23 -21.38 -0.52
C ILE A 77 -1.06 -21.08 0.73
N ASP A 78 -0.53 -20.33 1.68
CA ASP A 78 -1.26 -19.98 2.91
C ASP A 78 -2.38 -18.98 2.61
N THR A 79 -2.15 -18.04 1.67
CA THR A 79 -3.21 -17.17 1.14
C THR A 79 -4.31 -17.98 0.46
N LEU A 80 -3.95 -18.94 -0.41
CA LEU A 80 -4.92 -19.80 -1.09
C LEU A 80 -5.73 -20.64 -0.07
N LYS A 81 -5.09 -21.18 0.96
CA LYS A 81 -5.78 -21.92 2.04
C LYS A 81 -6.77 -21.04 2.80
N ALA A 82 -6.37 -19.81 3.14
CA ALA A 82 -7.24 -18.86 3.83
C ALA A 82 -8.49 -18.55 3.00
N LEU A 83 -8.33 -18.29 1.70
CA LEU A 83 -9.46 -18.08 0.77
C LEU A 83 -10.35 -19.32 0.66
N MET A 84 -9.76 -20.52 0.56
CA MET A 84 -10.54 -21.76 0.55
C MET A 84 -11.36 -21.93 1.83
N GLU A 85 -10.80 -21.60 2.99
CA GLU A 85 -11.50 -21.66 4.28
C GLU A 85 -12.63 -20.63 4.37
N GLU A 86 -12.34 -19.37 4.03
CA GLU A 86 -13.31 -18.27 4.06
C GLU A 86 -14.53 -18.53 3.18
N HIS A 87 -14.30 -19.11 2.00
CA HIS A 87 -15.36 -19.43 1.04
C HIS A 87 -15.93 -20.86 1.18
N GLY A 88 -15.43 -21.65 2.13
CA GLY A 88 -15.86 -23.05 2.32
C GLY A 88 -15.54 -23.98 1.14
N LEU A 89 -14.54 -23.64 0.34
CA LEU A 89 -14.13 -24.38 -0.86
C LEU A 89 -13.25 -25.57 -0.51
N LYS A 90 -13.53 -26.70 -1.15
CA LYS A 90 -12.66 -27.88 -1.13
C LYS A 90 -11.75 -27.88 -2.36
N GLN A 91 -10.70 -28.70 -2.31
CA GLN A 91 -9.82 -28.91 -3.47
C GLN A 91 -10.56 -29.43 -4.71
N SER A 92 -11.65 -30.19 -4.50
CA SER A 92 -12.52 -30.68 -5.57
C SER A 92 -13.25 -29.58 -6.31
N ASP A 93 -13.39 -28.42 -5.67
CA ASP A 93 -14.24 -27.32 -6.15
C ASP A 93 -13.41 -26.31 -6.97
N MET A 94 -12.09 -26.53 -7.10
CA MET A 94 -11.16 -25.67 -7.85
C MET A 94 -10.76 -26.29 -9.20
N SER A 95 -11.77 -26.75 -9.95
CA SER A 95 -11.58 -27.46 -11.23
C SER A 95 -10.90 -26.62 -12.32
N GLU A 96 -11.03 -25.30 -12.21
CA GLU A 96 -10.46 -24.26 -13.05
C GLU A 96 -8.93 -24.15 -12.87
N ILE A 97 -8.43 -24.49 -11.69
CA ILE A 97 -6.99 -24.55 -11.38
C ILE A 97 -6.41 -25.91 -11.79
N GLY A 98 -7.19 -26.98 -11.63
CA GLY A 98 -6.83 -28.31 -12.10
C GLY A 98 -7.64 -29.41 -11.43
N SER A 99 -7.25 -30.66 -11.66
CA SER A 99 -7.83 -31.77 -10.92
C SER A 99 -7.49 -31.68 -9.42
N GLN A 100 -8.27 -32.33 -8.57
CA GLN A 100 -8.03 -32.36 -7.11
C GLN A 100 -6.58 -32.76 -6.77
N GLY A 101 -5.98 -33.70 -7.52
CA GLY A 101 -4.59 -34.11 -7.34
C GLY A 101 -3.59 -32.98 -7.65
N VAL A 102 -3.81 -32.23 -8.74
CA VAL A 102 -2.99 -31.07 -9.12
C VAL A 102 -3.07 -29.98 -8.05
N VAL A 103 -4.27 -29.67 -7.59
CA VAL A 103 -4.51 -28.71 -6.50
C VAL A 103 -3.80 -29.14 -5.21
N SER A 104 -3.82 -30.44 -4.88
CA SER A 104 -3.09 -30.97 -3.73
C SER A 104 -1.56 -30.81 -3.88
N GLU A 105 -1.02 -31.00 -5.08
CA GLU A 105 0.42 -30.79 -5.34
C GLU A 105 0.80 -29.32 -5.17
N ILE A 106 -0.06 -28.39 -5.59
CA ILE A 106 0.11 -26.95 -5.39
C ILE A 106 0.08 -26.61 -3.89
N LEU A 107 -0.94 -27.08 -3.15
CA LEU A 107 -1.08 -26.81 -1.72
C LEU A 107 0.02 -27.41 -0.84
N THR A 108 0.77 -28.38 -1.37
CA THR A 108 1.93 -29.00 -0.71
C THR A 108 3.27 -28.47 -1.22
N GLY A 109 3.26 -27.52 -2.16
CA GLY A 109 4.46 -26.94 -2.76
C GLY A 109 5.24 -27.88 -3.67
N LYS A 110 4.65 -29.02 -4.07
CA LYS A 110 5.24 -29.96 -5.04
C LYS A 110 5.11 -29.47 -6.48
N ARG A 111 4.24 -28.49 -6.70
CA ARG A 111 3.95 -27.86 -7.99
C ARG A 111 3.69 -26.37 -7.79
N GLN A 112 3.99 -25.57 -8.81
CA GLN A 112 3.74 -24.13 -8.88
C GLN A 112 2.90 -23.81 -10.11
#